data_AF-A0A1B6FXV2-F1
#
_entry.id   AF-A0A1B6FXV2-F1
#
_cell.length_a   1.000
_cell.length_b   1.000
_cell.length_c   1.000
_cell.angle_alpha   90.00
_cell.angle_beta   90.00
_cell.angle_gamma   90.00
#
_symmetry.space_group_name_H-M   'P 1'
#
loop_
_entity.id
_entity.type
_entity.pdbx_description
1 polymer ?
#
loop_
_entity_poly.entity_id
_entity_poly.type
_entity_poly.pdbx_seq_one_letter_code
_entity_poly.pdbx_strand_id
1 'polypeptide(L)'
;GNLQNNLLGWNFAIGDVGTVLAILQDSLLEIRTPRDDFSSVVGKATVARDSCQQWRRLCWSPDCSMLALAFSNGAVNFYDLFGSNLFNIPPPSNNKESPNWNPEHSLAGMFFISARDKNQKWPFELILVDYGGNLRSYNISPTEGFMEFHRYTFSKGGVSAVSWDPFHNLLIVSSAPEHKYIDLKREPLSWGISAWRLLNDHPFYRLAVPSAEDIAKVEARRGIVSWVSSFYSSTTFSVVFKMALSPDGQHLACLHTCGTVSVWLMPSLRLHGLWSLREQPNFDIQPDNMKKKTRASQLEDFYPVDISWWAEQKVIIARRNGAVSVCELSELRNMLGETPEFVHGEPRLSPVSTQKGILVLECEIDNSQDDNSSSEEEESLVHKSSALVQTTVYLIT
;
A
#
# COMPACT_ATOMS: atom_id res chain seq x y z
N GLY A 1 7.45 -1.77 11.69
CA GLY A 1 7.08 -1.12 12.96
C GLY A 1 6.87 0.36 12.79
N ASN A 2 7.94 1.16 12.69
CA ASN A 2 7.83 2.63 12.83
C ASN A 2 7.31 3.39 11.59
N LEU A 3 7.46 2.84 10.38
CA LEU A 3 7.07 3.53 9.13
C LEU A 3 5.57 3.70 8.95
N GLN A 4 4.76 2.69 9.31
CA GLN A 4 3.30 2.77 9.12
C GLN A 4 2.60 3.63 10.16
N ASN A 5 3.18 3.84 11.35
CA ASN A 5 2.54 4.62 12.41
C ASN A 5 2.58 6.13 12.18
N ASN A 6 3.48 6.60 11.31
CA ASN A 6 3.64 8.02 10.99
C ASN A 6 2.95 8.43 9.68
N LEU A 7 2.32 7.48 8.97
CA LEU A 7 1.63 7.75 7.71
C LEU A 7 0.37 8.59 7.95
N LEU A 8 0.06 9.45 6.99
CA LEU A 8 -1.17 10.23 6.92
C LEU A 8 -2.41 9.35 7.23
N GLY A 9 -3.26 9.76 8.18
CA GLY A 9 -4.49 9.03 8.52
C GLY A 9 -5.56 9.05 7.43
N TRP A 10 -5.47 10.04 6.52
CA TRP A 10 -6.37 10.19 5.39
C TRP A 10 -5.97 9.25 4.25
N ASN A 11 -6.95 8.81 3.47
CA ASN A 11 -6.75 7.89 2.36
C ASN A 11 -7.69 8.24 1.22
N PHE A 12 -7.40 7.77 0.01
CA PHE A 12 -8.29 7.95 -1.13
C PHE A 12 -8.21 6.74 -2.05
N ALA A 13 -9.27 6.53 -2.83
CA ALA A 13 -9.32 5.49 -3.84
C ALA A 13 -10.04 6.00 -5.09
N ILE A 14 -9.49 5.63 -6.24
CA ILE A 14 -10.08 5.92 -7.54
C ILE A 14 -10.77 4.66 -8.07
N GLY A 15 -11.98 4.83 -8.60
CA GLY A 15 -12.71 3.80 -9.32
C GLY A 15 -12.71 4.08 -10.83
N ASP A 16 -12.79 3.00 -11.61
CA ASP A 16 -13.02 3.01 -13.07
C ASP A 16 -12.19 4.09 -13.80
N VAL A 17 -10.87 3.96 -13.71
CA VAL A 17 -9.90 4.80 -14.43
C VAL A 17 -10.09 6.31 -14.21
N GLY A 18 -10.61 6.72 -13.05
CA GLY A 18 -10.80 8.14 -12.72
C GLY A 18 -12.22 8.66 -12.83
N THR A 19 -13.22 7.82 -13.08
CA THR A 19 -14.62 8.28 -13.14
C THR A 19 -15.21 8.59 -11.77
N VAL A 20 -14.67 8.01 -10.71
CA VAL A 20 -15.06 8.30 -9.32
C VAL A 20 -13.85 8.36 -8.39
N LEU A 21 -13.93 9.23 -7.40
CA LEU A 21 -12.91 9.44 -6.37
C LEU A 21 -13.54 9.37 -4.99
N ALA A 22 -13.05 8.48 -4.13
CA ALA A 22 -13.38 8.46 -2.71
C ALA A 22 -12.25 9.08 -1.90
N ILE A 23 -12.57 10.01 -1.00
CA ILE A 23 -11.64 10.62 -0.06
C ILE A 23 -12.12 10.28 1.35
N LEU A 24 -11.27 9.62 2.12
CA LEU A 24 -11.50 9.25 3.52
C LEU A 24 -10.65 10.14 4.43
N GLN A 25 -11.33 10.89 5.27
CA GLN A 25 -10.79 11.71 6.35
C GLN A 25 -11.02 10.99 7.70
N ASP A 26 -10.84 11.69 8.82
CA ASP A 26 -10.98 11.13 10.17
C ASP A 26 -12.31 10.43 10.43
N SER A 27 -13.42 11.13 10.17
CA SER A 27 -14.78 10.63 10.38
C SER A 27 -15.70 10.89 9.20
N LEU A 28 -15.11 11.19 8.04
CA LEU A 28 -15.85 11.59 6.86
C LEU A 28 -15.35 10.85 5.62
N LEU A 29 -16.29 10.31 4.86
CA LEU A 29 -16.08 9.78 3.53
C LEU A 29 -16.81 10.68 2.54
N GLU A 30 -16.07 11.20 1.56
CA GLU A 30 -16.60 11.96 0.44
C GLU A 30 -16.39 11.19 -0.86
N ILE A 31 -17.40 11.19 -1.73
CA ILE A 31 -17.32 10.65 -3.07
C ILE A 31 -17.50 11.80 -4.05
N ARG A 32 -16.60 11.88 -5.03
CA ARG A 32 -16.51 12.95 -6.03
C ARG A 32 -16.41 12.36 -7.43
N THR A 33 -16.70 13.17 -8.43
CA THR A 33 -16.64 12.79 -9.86
C THR A 33 -15.80 13.81 -10.63
N PRO A 34 -15.22 13.46 -11.79
CA PRO A 34 -14.35 14.37 -12.55
C PRO A 34 -15.11 15.47 -13.31
N ARG A 35 -16.44 15.58 -13.17
CA ARG A 35 -17.27 16.54 -13.94
C ARG A 35 -16.77 17.98 -13.81
N ASP A 36 -16.23 18.31 -12.66
CA ASP A 36 -15.73 19.63 -12.29
C ASP A 36 -14.36 19.51 -11.59
N ASP A 37 -13.46 18.71 -12.16
CA ASP A 37 -12.11 18.46 -11.63
C ASP A 37 -12.13 18.00 -10.15
N PHE A 38 -13.09 17.14 -9.81
CA PHE A 38 -13.31 16.62 -8.46
C PHE A 38 -13.61 17.69 -7.40
N SER A 39 -14.15 18.84 -7.79
CA SER A 39 -14.52 19.88 -6.84
C SER A 39 -15.82 19.55 -6.10
N SER A 40 -16.81 18.98 -6.79
CA SER A 40 -18.13 18.66 -6.21
C SER A 40 -18.17 17.30 -5.53
N VAL A 41 -18.79 17.28 -4.35
CA VAL A 41 -19.13 16.07 -3.61
C VAL A 41 -20.49 15.54 -4.07
N VAL A 42 -20.53 14.31 -4.58
CA VAL A 42 -21.76 13.62 -5.05
C VAL A 42 -22.31 12.64 -4.01
N GLY A 43 -21.47 12.17 -3.10
CA GLY A 43 -21.85 11.25 -2.04
C GLY A 43 -21.09 11.56 -0.75
N LYS A 44 -21.74 11.36 0.39
CA LYS A 44 -21.16 11.70 1.70
C LYS A 44 -21.62 10.72 2.76
N ALA A 45 -20.69 10.21 3.56
CA ALA A 45 -20.99 9.33 4.67
C ALA A 45 -20.21 9.72 5.93
N THR A 46 -20.87 9.66 7.08
CA THR A 46 -20.17 9.72 8.37
C THR A 46 -19.54 8.35 8.64
N VAL A 47 -18.25 8.36 8.96
CA VAL A 47 -17.47 7.15 9.24
C VAL A 47 -17.16 7.11 10.73
N ALA A 48 -17.25 5.92 11.33
CA ALA A 48 -16.85 5.72 12.71
C ALA A 48 -15.36 6.10 12.91
N ARG A 49 -15.04 6.72 14.05
CA ARG A 49 -13.66 7.03 14.37
C ARG A 49 -12.86 5.74 14.55
N ASP A 50 -11.65 5.75 14.01
CA ASP A 50 -10.69 4.65 14.12
C ASP A 50 -9.46 5.16 14.87
N SER A 51 -9.02 4.43 15.90
CA SER A 51 -7.82 4.80 16.67
C SER A 51 -6.54 4.74 15.83
N CYS A 52 -6.54 3.95 14.76
CA CYS A 52 -5.38 3.76 13.88
C CYS A 52 -5.78 4.04 12.42
N GLN A 53 -6.21 5.27 12.16
CA GLN A 53 -6.73 5.74 10.87
C GLN A 53 -5.82 5.43 9.67
N GLN A 54 -4.51 5.45 9.88
CA GLN A 54 -3.48 5.21 8.87
C GLN A 54 -3.46 3.77 8.33
N TRP A 55 -4.15 2.85 9.02
CA TRP A 55 -4.30 1.44 8.65
C TRP A 55 -5.59 1.17 7.89
N ARG A 56 -6.44 2.19 7.69
CA ARG A 56 -7.66 2.08 6.91
C ARG A 56 -7.35 1.91 5.42
N ARG A 57 -8.19 1.13 4.73
CA ARG A 57 -8.07 0.90 3.28
C ARG A 57 -9.38 1.18 2.57
N LEU A 58 -9.28 1.69 1.35
CA LEU A 58 -10.40 1.88 0.44
C LEU A 58 -10.20 1.03 -0.81
N CYS A 59 -11.26 0.43 -1.33
CA CYS A 59 -11.26 -0.30 -2.60
C CYS A 59 -12.63 -0.22 -3.25
N TRP A 60 -12.67 0.23 -4.51
CA TRP A 60 -13.89 0.20 -5.32
C TRP A 60 -14.11 -1.20 -5.90
N SER A 61 -15.38 -1.60 -6.03
CA SER A 61 -15.74 -2.73 -6.88
C SER A 61 -15.38 -2.42 -8.34
N PRO A 62 -15.14 -3.43 -9.19
CA PRO A 62 -14.73 -3.21 -10.59
C PRO A 62 -15.72 -2.37 -11.41
N ASP A 63 -17.00 -2.43 -11.09
CA ASP A 63 -18.08 -1.65 -11.72
C ASP A 63 -18.39 -0.33 -10.99
N CYS A 64 -17.63 0.00 -9.95
CA CYS A 64 -17.80 1.15 -9.07
C CYS A 64 -19.19 1.28 -8.43
N SER A 65 -19.96 0.19 -8.35
CA SER A 65 -21.25 0.18 -7.66
C SER A 65 -21.11 0.17 -6.13
N MET A 66 -19.96 -0.27 -5.61
CA MET A 66 -19.67 -0.35 -4.19
C MET A 66 -18.27 0.15 -3.85
N LEU A 67 -18.14 0.81 -2.71
CA LEU A 67 -16.88 1.16 -2.08
C LEU A 67 -16.73 0.39 -0.77
N ALA A 68 -15.68 -0.42 -0.68
CA ALA A 68 -15.29 -1.07 0.56
C ALA A 68 -14.31 -0.18 1.35
N LEU A 69 -14.62 0.02 2.63
CA LEU A 69 -13.78 0.71 3.61
C LEU A 69 -13.41 -0.26 4.73
N ALA A 70 -12.13 -0.61 4.84
CA ALA A 70 -11.61 -1.40 5.93
C ALA A 70 -11.06 -0.53 7.07
N PHE A 71 -11.32 -0.96 8.31
CA PHE A 71 -10.82 -0.35 9.54
C PHE A 71 -9.60 -1.09 10.09
N SER A 72 -8.89 -0.46 11.02
CA SER A 72 -7.71 -1.02 11.69
C SER A 72 -8.01 -2.30 12.49
N ASN A 73 -9.26 -2.55 12.88
CA ASN A 73 -9.66 -3.79 13.55
C ASN A 73 -10.04 -4.93 12.58
N GLY A 74 -9.97 -4.70 11.26
CA GLY A 74 -10.33 -5.68 10.24
C GLY A 74 -11.83 -5.77 9.93
N ALA A 75 -12.66 -4.87 10.46
CA ALA A 75 -14.02 -4.66 9.96
C ALA A 75 -13.99 -4.02 8.57
N VAL A 76 -15.01 -4.29 7.75
CA VAL A 76 -15.17 -3.69 6.42
C VAL A 76 -16.59 -3.19 6.23
N ASN A 77 -16.76 -1.90 5.98
CA ASN A 77 -18.04 -1.29 5.65
C ASN A 77 -18.15 -1.08 4.14
N PHE A 78 -19.35 -1.22 3.60
CA PHE A 78 -19.63 -1.05 2.17
C PHE A 78 -20.57 0.13 1.97
N TYR A 79 -20.26 0.96 1.00
CA TYR A 79 -21.04 2.15 0.65
C TYR A 79 -21.37 2.17 -0.84
N ASP A 80 -22.51 2.74 -1.20
CA ASP A 80 -22.82 3.07 -2.60
C ASP A 80 -22.16 4.41 -3.03
N LEU A 81 -22.36 4.79 -4.29
CA LEU A 81 -21.87 6.05 -4.87
C LEU A 81 -22.39 7.33 -4.19
N PHE A 82 -23.50 7.24 -3.46
CA PHE A 82 -24.11 8.36 -2.74
C PHE A 82 -23.67 8.42 -1.27
N GLY A 83 -22.87 7.46 -0.82
CA GLY A 83 -22.42 7.35 0.57
C GLY A 83 -23.41 6.62 1.48
N SER A 84 -24.42 5.94 0.94
CA SER A 84 -25.32 5.10 1.73
C SER A 84 -24.60 3.82 2.14
N ASN A 85 -24.65 3.45 3.42
CA ASN A 85 -24.12 2.17 3.88
C ASN A 85 -25.00 1.01 3.37
N LEU A 86 -24.39 0.04 2.70
CA LEU A 86 -25.07 -1.11 2.12
C LEU A 86 -25.12 -2.27 3.12
N PHE A 87 -23.95 -2.68 3.62
CA PHE A 87 -23.77 -3.75 4.60
C PHE A 87 -22.35 -3.67 5.20
N ASN A 88 -22.08 -4.48 6.23
CA ASN A 88 -20.80 -4.47 6.95
C ASN A 88 -20.34 -5.91 7.25
N ILE A 89 -19.06 -6.19 7.02
CA ILE A 89 -18.38 -7.40 7.47
C ILE A 89 -17.73 -7.09 8.83
N PRO A 90 -18.06 -7.83 9.90
CA PRO A 90 -17.48 -7.58 11.21
C PRO A 90 -15.99 -7.97 11.30
N PRO A 91 -15.28 -7.49 12.33
CA PRO A 91 -13.92 -7.94 12.65
C PRO A 91 -13.83 -9.48 12.77
N PRO A 92 -12.66 -10.08 12.47
CA PRO A 92 -12.48 -11.54 12.49
C PRO A 92 -12.64 -12.16 13.89
N SER A 93 -12.33 -11.40 14.96
CA SER A 93 -12.49 -11.82 16.34
C SER A 93 -13.60 -11.04 17.03
N ASN A 94 -14.61 -11.74 17.53
CA ASN A 94 -15.68 -11.18 18.37
C ASN A 94 -15.25 -11.03 19.84
N ASN A 95 -13.95 -11.02 20.12
CA ASN A 95 -13.41 -11.17 21.47
C ASN A 95 -13.75 -9.95 22.33
N LYS A 96 -14.86 -10.09 23.08
CA LYS A 96 -15.18 -9.28 24.25
C LYS A 96 -14.12 -9.40 25.37
N GLU A 97 -13.08 -10.21 25.18
CA GLU A 97 -12.12 -10.61 26.20
C GLU A 97 -10.74 -9.94 26.10
N SER A 98 -10.48 -9.13 25.06
CA SER A 98 -9.32 -8.26 25.05
C SER A 98 -9.68 -6.89 24.45
N PRO A 99 -9.81 -5.82 25.27
CA PRO A 99 -10.07 -4.47 24.78
C PRO A 99 -8.88 -3.88 23.99
N ASN A 100 -7.76 -4.61 23.90
CA ASN A 100 -6.55 -4.15 23.24
C ASN A 100 -6.60 -4.52 21.75
N TRP A 101 -6.49 -3.50 20.91
CA TRP A 101 -6.31 -3.62 19.47
C TRP A 101 -5.09 -4.52 19.14
N ASN A 102 -5.29 -5.52 18.29
CA ASN A 102 -4.20 -6.33 17.73
C ASN A 102 -3.91 -5.87 16.28
N PRO A 103 -2.73 -5.29 16.02
CA PRO A 103 -2.31 -4.86 14.68
C PRO A 103 -2.36 -5.96 13.61
N GLU A 104 -2.23 -7.23 14.01
CA GLU A 104 -2.25 -8.36 13.07
C GLU A 104 -3.59 -8.53 12.35
N HIS A 105 -4.69 -8.04 12.93
CA HIS A 105 -6.03 -8.12 12.32
C HIS A 105 -6.31 -6.99 11.33
N SER A 106 -5.49 -5.95 11.31
CA SER A 106 -5.58 -4.93 10.28
C SER A 106 -5.18 -5.50 8.92
N LEU A 107 -5.76 -4.96 7.85
CA LEU A 107 -5.55 -5.50 6.51
C LEU A 107 -4.20 -5.07 5.92
N ALA A 108 -3.45 -6.05 5.41
CA ALA A 108 -2.30 -5.89 4.52
C ALA A 108 -2.71 -5.76 3.04
N GLY A 109 -3.90 -6.26 2.69
CA GLY A 109 -4.49 -6.14 1.36
C GLY A 109 -6.01 -6.32 1.35
N MET A 110 -6.68 -5.64 0.42
CA MET A 110 -8.13 -5.71 0.18
C MET A 110 -8.39 -5.52 -1.31
N PHE A 111 -8.98 -6.51 -1.97
CA PHE A 111 -9.16 -6.49 -3.42
C PHE A 111 -10.48 -7.14 -3.81
N PHE A 112 -11.24 -6.48 -4.69
CA PHE A 112 -12.29 -7.14 -5.44
C PHE A 112 -11.68 -7.87 -6.64
N ILE A 113 -12.14 -9.10 -6.86
CA ILE A 113 -11.87 -9.88 -8.07
C ILE A 113 -13.20 -10.34 -8.67
N SER A 114 -13.19 -10.70 -9.95
CA SER A 114 -14.35 -11.36 -10.55
C SER A 114 -14.62 -12.68 -9.82
N ALA A 115 -15.89 -12.96 -9.55
CA ALA A 115 -16.26 -14.23 -8.92
C ALA A 115 -15.72 -15.42 -9.73
N ARG A 116 -15.13 -16.40 -9.02
CA ARG A 116 -14.56 -17.61 -9.65
C ARG A 116 -15.64 -18.49 -10.25
N ASP A 117 -16.84 -18.45 -9.67
CA ASP A 117 -18.01 -19.19 -10.14
C ASP A 117 -18.89 -18.31 -11.03
N LYS A 118 -19.47 -18.92 -12.08
CA LYS A 118 -20.37 -18.22 -13.01
C LYS A 118 -21.77 -17.92 -12.44
N ASN A 119 -21.92 -17.93 -11.12
CA ASN A 119 -23.18 -17.64 -10.47
C ASN A 119 -23.45 -16.13 -10.53
N GLN A 120 -24.42 -15.71 -11.35
CA GLN A 120 -24.78 -14.30 -11.48
C GLN A 120 -25.23 -13.64 -10.17
N LYS A 121 -25.61 -14.43 -9.15
CA LYS A 121 -25.96 -13.93 -7.82
C LYS A 121 -24.80 -13.16 -7.17
N TRP A 122 -23.58 -13.63 -7.37
CA TRP A 122 -22.38 -13.11 -6.72
C TRP A 122 -21.43 -12.60 -7.80
N PRO A 123 -21.53 -11.32 -8.23
CA PRO A 123 -20.70 -10.79 -9.31
C PRO A 123 -19.22 -10.67 -8.91
N PHE A 124 -18.93 -10.54 -7.62
CA PHE A 124 -17.58 -10.29 -7.13
C PHE A 124 -17.20 -11.27 -6.02
N GLU A 125 -15.91 -11.53 -5.93
CA GLU A 125 -15.26 -12.09 -4.74
C GLU A 125 -14.37 -10.99 -4.13
N LEU A 126 -14.44 -10.81 -2.82
CA LEU A 126 -13.61 -9.89 -2.07
C LEU A 126 -12.58 -10.68 -1.26
N ILE A 127 -11.31 -10.39 -1.51
CA ILE A 127 -10.17 -10.97 -0.82
C ILE A 127 -9.69 -9.98 0.25
N LEU A 128 -9.73 -10.41 1.51
CA LEU A 128 -9.17 -9.69 2.65
C LEU A 128 -7.95 -10.45 3.17
N VAL A 129 -6.79 -9.81 3.24
CA VAL A 129 -5.59 -10.41 3.86
C VAL A 129 -5.12 -9.51 4.99
N ASP A 130 -5.02 -10.06 6.20
CA ASP A 130 -4.52 -9.35 7.39
C ASP A 130 -3.01 -9.47 7.55
N TYR A 131 -2.39 -8.61 8.37
CA TYR A 131 -0.95 -8.66 8.64
C TYR A 131 -0.52 -9.94 9.36
N GLY A 132 -1.44 -10.61 10.07
CA GLY A 132 -1.24 -11.97 10.59
C GLY A 132 -1.10 -13.04 9.50
N GLY A 133 -1.32 -12.70 8.23
CA GLY A 133 -1.21 -13.61 7.09
C GLY A 133 -2.44 -14.48 6.88
N ASN A 134 -3.56 -14.15 7.53
CA ASN A 134 -4.84 -14.81 7.32
C ASN A 134 -5.60 -14.12 6.20
N LEU A 135 -6.10 -14.94 5.29
CA LEU A 135 -6.97 -14.55 4.20
C LEU A 135 -8.40 -14.97 4.51
N ARG A 136 -9.33 -14.03 4.34
CA ARG A 136 -10.78 -14.29 4.32
C ARG A 136 -11.31 -13.89 2.94
N SER A 137 -12.01 -14.81 2.28
CA SER A 137 -12.67 -14.56 1.01
C SER A 137 -14.19 -14.52 1.20
N TYR A 138 -14.84 -13.57 0.53
CA TYR A 138 -16.28 -13.38 0.55
C TYR A 138 -16.83 -13.24 -0.86
N ASN A 139 -17.90 -13.96 -1.18
CA ASN A 139 -18.73 -13.62 -2.33
C ASN A 139 -19.54 -12.37 -1.98
N ILE A 140 -19.50 -11.35 -2.82
CA ILE A 140 -20.10 -10.03 -2.59
C ILE A 140 -21.08 -9.65 -3.70
N SER A 141 -22.21 -9.06 -3.32
CA SER A 141 -23.19 -8.48 -4.23
C SER A 141 -23.80 -7.23 -3.60
N PRO A 142 -24.03 -6.14 -4.36
CA PRO A 142 -24.71 -4.95 -3.84
C PRO A 142 -26.11 -5.25 -3.28
N THR A 143 -26.81 -6.25 -3.84
CA THR A 143 -28.20 -6.57 -3.48
C THR A 143 -28.31 -7.65 -2.41
N GLU A 144 -27.38 -8.61 -2.38
CA GLU A 144 -27.44 -9.77 -1.48
C GLU A 144 -26.52 -9.63 -0.26
N GLY A 145 -25.65 -8.62 -0.24
CA GLY A 145 -24.66 -8.42 0.80
C GLY A 145 -23.42 -9.28 0.59
N PHE A 146 -23.15 -10.17 1.53
CA PHE A 146 -21.95 -11.01 1.51
C PHE A 146 -22.19 -12.43 2.01
N MET A 147 -21.38 -13.35 1.54
CA MET A 147 -21.32 -14.73 2.01
C MET A 147 -19.86 -15.18 2.07
N GLU A 148 -19.40 -15.69 3.22
CA GLU A 148 -18.03 -16.21 3.34
C GLU A 148 -17.83 -17.38 2.36
N PHE A 149 -16.76 -17.33 1.57
CA PHE A 149 -16.43 -18.37 0.60
C PHE A 149 -15.42 -19.35 1.17
N HIS A 150 -14.26 -18.86 1.61
CA HIS A 150 -13.22 -19.68 2.23
C HIS A 150 -12.24 -18.85 3.06
N ARG A 151 -11.37 -19.55 3.78
CA ARG A 151 -10.24 -18.98 4.52
C ARG A 151 -8.93 -19.66 4.11
N TYR A 152 -7.83 -18.94 4.24
CA TYR A 152 -6.49 -19.45 3.98
C TYR A 152 -5.46 -18.75 4.87
N THR A 153 -4.30 -19.35 5.10
CA THR A 153 -3.19 -18.72 5.83
C THR A 153 -1.89 -18.94 5.05
N PHE A 154 -1.20 -17.86 4.67
CA PHE A 154 0.01 -17.94 3.84
C PHE A 154 1.23 -18.45 4.58
N SER A 155 1.48 -17.92 5.78
CA SER A 155 2.62 -18.31 6.61
C SER A 155 2.32 -18.03 8.08
N LYS A 156 3.04 -18.71 8.99
CA LYS A 156 2.90 -18.47 10.44
C LYS A 156 3.60 -17.18 10.93
N GLY A 157 4.28 -16.44 10.05
CA GLY A 157 5.05 -15.24 10.38
C GLY A 157 4.40 -13.94 9.95
N GLY A 158 3.15 -13.97 9.51
CA GLY A 158 2.46 -12.82 8.97
C GLY A 158 2.89 -12.45 7.54
N VAL A 159 2.35 -11.33 7.08
CA VAL A 159 2.67 -10.70 5.80
C VAL A 159 2.95 -9.22 6.04
N SER A 160 3.68 -8.57 5.15
CA SER A 160 4.01 -7.14 5.24
C SER A 160 3.40 -6.30 4.12
N ALA A 161 3.08 -6.92 2.98
CA ALA A 161 2.34 -6.30 1.88
C ALA A 161 1.69 -7.38 1.01
N VAL A 162 0.58 -7.03 0.37
CA VAL A 162 -0.11 -7.89 -0.60
C VAL A 162 -0.53 -7.05 -1.81
N SER A 163 -0.47 -7.62 -3.00
CA SER A 163 -0.96 -7.01 -4.24
C SER A 163 -1.70 -8.03 -5.09
N TRP A 164 -2.80 -7.61 -5.69
CA TRP A 164 -3.51 -8.38 -6.71
C TRP A 164 -2.95 -8.09 -8.10
N ASP A 165 -2.68 -9.13 -8.88
CA ASP A 165 -2.31 -9.05 -10.29
C ASP A 165 -3.46 -9.62 -11.16
N PRO A 166 -4.32 -8.75 -11.73
CA PRO A 166 -5.42 -9.19 -12.57
C PRO A 166 -4.98 -9.74 -13.93
N PHE A 167 -3.77 -9.40 -14.42
CA PHE A 167 -3.29 -9.82 -15.74
C PHE A 167 -2.89 -11.30 -15.75
N HIS A 168 -2.30 -11.76 -14.63
CA HIS A 168 -1.83 -13.13 -14.49
C HIS A 168 -2.67 -13.96 -13.51
N ASN A 169 -3.69 -13.36 -12.88
CA ASN A 169 -4.54 -13.99 -11.87
C ASN A 169 -3.72 -14.50 -10.67
N LEU A 170 -2.80 -13.66 -10.19
CA LEU A 170 -1.87 -13.96 -9.12
C LEU A 170 -2.07 -13.03 -7.93
N LEU A 171 -1.95 -13.57 -6.72
CA LEU A 171 -1.79 -12.79 -5.50
C LEU A 171 -0.32 -12.74 -5.14
N ILE A 172 0.24 -11.54 -5.09
CA ILE A 172 1.62 -11.31 -4.68
C ILE A 172 1.64 -10.99 -3.19
N VAL A 173 2.45 -11.73 -2.45
CA VAL A 173 2.54 -11.65 -1.00
C VAL A 173 3.99 -11.39 -0.62
N SER A 174 4.21 -10.37 0.20
CA SER A 174 5.48 -10.20 0.91
C SER A 174 5.33 -10.58 2.37
N SER A 175 6.34 -11.29 2.89
CA SER A 175 6.54 -11.61 4.29
C SER A 175 7.95 -11.23 4.72
N ALA A 176 8.27 -11.41 6.00
CA ALA A 176 9.65 -11.26 6.47
C ALA A 176 10.58 -12.23 5.73
N PRO A 177 11.67 -11.75 5.11
CA PRO A 177 12.64 -12.64 4.47
C PRO A 177 13.23 -13.63 5.46
N GLU A 178 13.34 -14.89 5.09
CA GLU A 178 14.05 -15.86 5.92
C GLU A 178 15.56 -15.53 5.92
N HIS A 179 16.20 -15.58 7.10
CA HIS A 179 17.63 -15.29 7.30
C HIS A 179 18.55 -15.94 6.27
N LYS A 180 18.45 -17.27 6.18
CA LYS A 180 18.04 -17.88 4.92
C LYS A 180 18.66 -17.24 3.67
N TYR A 181 17.79 -16.50 2.99
CA TYR A 181 17.90 -15.96 1.65
C TYR A 181 18.46 -14.54 1.57
N ILE A 182 18.80 -13.88 2.69
CA ILE A 182 19.17 -12.45 2.72
C ILE A 182 20.31 -12.09 1.76
N ASP A 183 21.31 -12.96 1.62
CA ASP A 183 22.48 -12.69 0.75
C ASP A 183 22.16 -12.80 -0.76
N LEU A 184 21.01 -13.36 -1.12
CA LEU A 184 20.62 -13.64 -2.50
C LEU A 184 19.78 -12.52 -3.11
N LYS A 185 20.30 -11.28 -3.08
CA LYS A 185 19.55 -10.04 -3.42
C LYS A 185 18.79 -10.04 -4.76
N ARG A 186 19.15 -10.92 -5.71
CA ARG A 186 18.47 -11.08 -7.01
C ARG A 186 17.25 -11.99 -6.98
N GLU A 187 17.11 -12.79 -5.93
CA GLU A 187 16.02 -13.75 -5.76
C GLU A 187 14.88 -13.09 -4.96
N PRO A 188 13.61 -13.29 -5.35
CA PRO A 188 12.47 -12.67 -4.66
C PRO A 188 12.35 -13.12 -3.20
N LEU A 189 12.80 -14.35 -2.88
CA LEU A 189 12.86 -14.88 -1.51
C LEU A 189 13.74 -14.06 -0.57
N SER A 190 14.81 -13.43 -1.08
CA SER A 190 15.69 -12.57 -0.26
C SER A 190 15.00 -11.31 0.24
N TRP A 191 13.89 -10.94 -0.40
CA TRP A 191 13.02 -9.82 -0.04
C TRP A 191 11.64 -10.29 0.45
N GLY A 192 11.50 -11.61 0.69
CA GLY A 192 10.27 -12.22 1.18
C GLY A 192 9.10 -12.13 0.20
N ILE A 193 9.33 -11.95 -1.10
CA ILE A 193 8.29 -11.80 -2.11
C ILE A 193 7.94 -13.17 -2.71
N SER A 194 6.65 -13.45 -2.85
CA SER A 194 6.12 -14.68 -3.44
C SER A 194 4.86 -14.41 -4.25
N ALA A 195 4.59 -15.23 -5.26
CA ALA A 195 3.37 -15.16 -6.07
C ALA A 195 2.55 -16.43 -5.88
N TRP A 196 1.23 -16.27 -5.71
CA TRP A 196 0.29 -17.35 -5.39
C TRP A 196 -0.83 -17.37 -6.43
N ARG A 197 -1.05 -18.54 -7.03
CA ARG A 197 -2.15 -18.76 -7.96
C ARG A 197 -3.43 -19.10 -7.20
N LEU A 198 -4.54 -18.52 -7.65
CA LEU A 198 -5.87 -18.84 -7.17
C LEU A 198 -6.37 -20.16 -7.79
N LEU A 199 -6.98 -21.00 -6.96
CA LEU A 199 -7.64 -22.24 -7.33
C LEU A 199 -9.14 -22.13 -6.99
N ASN A 200 -10.00 -22.80 -7.76
CA ASN A 200 -11.45 -22.75 -7.51
C ASN A 200 -11.88 -23.59 -6.30
N ASP A 201 -11.05 -24.55 -5.90
CA ASP A 201 -11.32 -25.46 -4.80
C ASP A 201 -10.07 -25.57 -3.91
N HIS A 202 -10.23 -26.20 -2.75
CA HIS A 202 -9.18 -26.45 -1.77
C HIS A 202 -7.91 -26.99 -2.45
N PRO A 203 -6.71 -26.42 -2.16
CA PRO A 203 -6.40 -25.49 -1.07
C PRO A 203 -6.66 -23.99 -1.38
N PHE A 204 -7.37 -23.67 -2.46
CA PHE A 204 -7.71 -22.32 -2.94
C PHE A 204 -6.54 -21.42 -3.37
N TYR A 205 -5.34 -21.67 -2.84
CA TYR A 205 -4.11 -20.95 -3.19
C TYR A 205 -2.96 -21.93 -3.30
N ARG A 206 -2.11 -21.72 -4.30
CA ARG A 206 -0.88 -22.49 -4.52
C ARG A 206 0.28 -21.56 -4.85
N LEU A 207 1.40 -21.74 -4.17
CA LEU A 207 2.63 -21.03 -4.48
C LEU A 207 3.04 -21.29 -5.93
N ALA A 208 3.16 -20.21 -6.71
CA ALA A 208 3.58 -20.21 -8.10
C ALA A 208 5.04 -19.77 -8.25
N VAL A 209 5.45 -18.72 -7.52
CA VAL A 209 6.82 -18.23 -7.50
C VAL A 209 7.28 -17.96 -6.06
N PRO A 210 8.44 -18.49 -5.64
CA PRO A 210 9.33 -19.37 -6.40
C PRO A 210 8.69 -20.76 -6.62
N SER A 211 9.07 -21.43 -7.71
CA SER A 211 8.72 -22.84 -7.90
C SER A 211 9.57 -23.75 -7.00
N ALA A 212 9.17 -25.01 -6.85
CA ALA A 212 9.96 -25.99 -6.10
C ALA A 212 11.37 -26.18 -6.70
N GLU A 213 11.50 -26.07 -8.02
CA GLU A 213 12.80 -26.12 -8.71
C GLU A 213 13.66 -24.89 -8.40
N ASP A 214 13.06 -23.70 -8.33
CA ASP A 214 13.78 -22.47 -7.99
C ASP A 214 14.31 -22.53 -6.57
N ILE A 215 13.49 -23.01 -5.63
CA ILE A 215 13.91 -23.26 -4.24
C ILE A 215 15.09 -24.23 -4.22
N ALA A 216 14.97 -25.38 -4.91
CA ALA A 216 16.04 -26.38 -4.95
C ALA A 216 17.35 -25.83 -5.58
N LYS A 217 17.25 -25.04 -6.65
CA LYS A 217 18.41 -24.37 -7.28
C LYS A 217 19.08 -23.38 -6.32
N VAL A 218 18.28 -22.59 -5.61
CA VAL A 218 18.76 -21.64 -4.60
C VAL A 218 19.46 -22.35 -3.45
N GLU A 219 18.89 -23.45 -2.95
CA GLU A 219 19.47 -24.25 -1.88
C GLU A 219 20.76 -24.97 -2.32
N ALA A 220 20.82 -25.46 -3.57
CA ALA A 220 22.03 -26.06 -4.13
C ALA A 220 23.18 -25.05 -4.28
N ARG A 221 22.90 -23.82 -4.74
CA ARG A 221 23.90 -22.73 -4.84
C ARG A 221 24.51 -22.41 -3.47
N ARG A 222 23.75 -22.52 -2.38
CA ARG A 222 24.27 -22.30 -1.02
C ARG A 222 25.27 -23.35 -0.58
N GLY A 223 25.08 -24.62 -0.95
CA GLY A 223 26.00 -25.69 -0.60
C GLY A 223 27.44 -25.44 -1.06
N ILE A 224 27.61 -24.56 -2.06
CA ILE A 224 28.91 -24.16 -2.63
C ILE A 224 29.48 -22.89 -1.98
N VAL A 225 28.64 -22.03 -1.37
CA VAL A 225 29.00 -20.68 -0.88
C VAL A 225 29.10 -20.60 0.66
N SER A 226 28.83 -21.69 1.39
CA SER A 226 28.52 -21.64 2.84
C SER A 226 29.67 -21.35 3.82
N TRP A 227 30.92 -21.08 3.37
CA TRP A 227 32.07 -20.98 4.28
C TRP A 227 32.59 -19.56 4.55
N VAL A 228 32.05 -18.50 3.92
CA VAL A 228 32.68 -17.15 4.00
C VAL A 228 31.75 -16.02 4.47
N SER A 229 30.41 -16.15 4.46
CA SER A 229 29.50 -15.00 4.66
C SER A 229 29.04 -14.72 6.09
N SER A 230 29.42 -15.51 7.10
CA SER A 230 28.82 -15.44 8.44
C SER A 230 29.42 -14.41 9.42
N PHE A 231 30.41 -13.60 9.04
CA PHE A 231 31.12 -12.73 10.00
C PHE A 231 30.81 -11.23 9.89
N TYR A 232 29.99 -10.76 8.93
CA TYR A 232 29.80 -9.32 8.69
C TYR A 232 28.37 -8.83 8.47
N SER A 233 27.34 -9.68 8.56
CA SER A 233 25.99 -9.23 8.24
C SER A 233 25.26 -8.63 9.46
N SER A 234 25.52 -7.35 9.73
CA SER A 234 24.64 -6.50 10.56
C SER A 234 23.48 -5.94 9.74
N THR A 235 22.90 -6.72 8.82
CA THR A 235 21.79 -6.24 7.99
C THR A 235 20.54 -6.13 8.84
N THR A 236 20.14 -4.90 9.15
CA THR A 236 18.77 -4.57 9.54
C THR A 236 17.81 -5.24 8.58
N PHE A 237 16.92 -6.08 9.12
CA PHE A 237 15.88 -6.72 8.33
C PHE A 237 15.01 -5.68 7.64
N SER A 238 14.87 -5.80 6.33
CA SER A 238 13.97 -4.98 5.54
C SER A 238 12.86 -5.84 4.95
N VAL A 239 11.65 -5.30 4.96
CA VAL A 239 10.46 -5.95 4.37
C VAL A 239 9.83 -5.03 3.33
N VAL A 240 9.11 -5.61 2.37
CA VAL A 240 8.28 -4.82 1.46
C VAL A 240 7.00 -4.41 2.19
N PHE A 241 6.68 -3.12 2.18
CA PHE A 241 5.47 -2.59 2.82
C PHE A 241 4.46 -2.00 1.82
N LYS A 242 4.90 -1.71 0.58
CA LYS A 242 4.04 -1.21 -0.50
C LYS A 242 4.44 -1.87 -1.82
N MET A 243 3.43 -2.23 -2.62
CA MET A 243 3.57 -2.81 -3.95
C MET A 243 2.64 -2.07 -4.92
N ALA A 244 3.07 -1.88 -6.15
CA ALA A 244 2.25 -1.33 -7.23
C ALA A 244 2.55 -2.05 -8.55
N LEU A 245 1.52 -2.54 -9.21
CA LEU A 245 1.62 -3.19 -10.52
C LEU A 245 1.58 -2.15 -11.64
N SER A 246 2.39 -2.32 -12.69
CA SER A 246 2.38 -1.45 -13.86
C SER A 246 1.06 -1.57 -14.64
N PRO A 247 0.67 -0.53 -15.41
CA PRO A 247 -0.58 -0.54 -16.17
C PRO A 247 -0.74 -1.68 -17.18
N ASP A 248 0.37 -2.22 -17.68
CA ASP A 248 0.44 -3.36 -18.62
C ASP A 248 0.61 -4.72 -17.91
N GLY A 249 0.69 -4.72 -16.57
CA GLY A 249 0.90 -5.90 -15.76
C GLY A 249 2.30 -6.51 -15.87
N GLN A 250 3.26 -5.89 -16.57
CA GLN A 250 4.58 -6.48 -16.82
C GLN A 250 5.59 -6.26 -15.69
N HIS A 251 5.35 -5.29 -14.80
CA HIS A 251 6.27 -4.91 -13.74
C HIS A 251 5.55 -4.75 -12.39
N LEU A 252 6.24 -5.14 -11.32
CA LEU A 252 5.82 -4.89 -9.95
C LEU A 252 6.87 -4.04 -9.25
N ALA A 253 6.51 -2.81 -8.89
CA ALA A 253 7.34 -1.92 -8.09
C ALA A 253 7.07 -2.16 -6.60
N CYS A 254 8.13 -2.24 -5.79
CA CYS A 254 8.06 -2.49 -4.36
C CYS A 254 8.86 -1.45 -3.57
N LEU A 255 8.30 -0.96 -2.47
CA LEU A 255 9.00 -0.17 -1.46
C LEU A 255 9.37 -1.00 -0.25
N HIS A 256 10.61 -0.82 0.18
CA HIS A 256 11.22 -1.54 1.29
C HIS A 256 11.39 -0.63 2.49
N THR A 257 11.27 -1.18 3.70
CA THR A 257 11.41 -0.40 4.94
C THR A 257 12.79 0.25 5.12
N CYS A 258 13.82 -0.21 4.41
CA CYS A 258 15.14 0.43 4.37
C CYS A 258 15.25 1.58 3.35
N GLY A 259 14.14 2.02 2.75
CA GLY A 259 14.10 3.08 1.74
C GLY A 259 14.50 2.62 0.32
N THR A 260 14.79 1.33 0.14
CA THR A 260 15.09 0.75 -1.18
C THR A 260 13.83 0.71 -2.05
N VAL A 261 14.02 0.91 -3.35
CA VAL A 261 13.01 0.67 -4.41
C VAL A 261 13.48 -0.52 -5.22
N SER A 262 12.59 -1.49 -5.48
CA SER A 262 12.88 -2.60 -6.40
C SER A 262 11.77 -2.76 -7.41
N VAL A 263 12.10 -3.16 -8.63
CA VAL A 263 11.14 -3.51 -9.68
C VAL A 263 11.38 -4.94 -10.12
N TRP A 264 10.29 -5.71 -10.28
CA TRP A 264 10.30 -7.13 -10.61
C TRP A 264 9.49 -7.39 -11.88
N LEU A 265 9.99 -8.27 -12.75
CA LEU A 265 9.29 -8.69 -13.96
C LEU A 265 8.18 -9.68 -13.64
N MET A 266 6.97 -9.38 -14.07
CA MET A 266 5.79 -10.22 -13.91
C MET A 266 5.60 -11.19 -15.08
N PRO A 267 5.04 -12.40 -14.85
CA PRO A 267 4.72 -12.99 -13.54
C PRO A 267 5.93 -13.68 -12.89
N SER A 268 7.10 -13.64 -13.51
CA SER A 268 8.28 -14.45 -13.12
C SER A 268 8.94 -14.05 -11.80
N LEU A 269 8.64 -12.86 -11.27
CA LEU A 269 9.37 -12.19 -10.18
C LEU A 269 10.89 -12.23 -10.35
N ARG A 270 11.37 -12.04 -11.58
CA ARG A 270 12.80 -11.81 -11.82
C ARG A 270 13.12 -10.35 -11.54
N LEU A 271 14.20 -10.08 -10.82
CA LEU A 271 14.60 -8.71 -10.51
C LEU A 271 14.91 -7.94 -11.80
N HIS A 272 14.18 -6.84 -12.03
CA HIS A 272 14.45 -5.89 -13.11
C HIS A 272 15.47 -4.84 -12.64
N GLY A 273 15.24 -4.24 -11.47
CA GLY A 273 16.13 -3.24 -10.90
C GLY A 273 15.97 -3.10 -9.39
N LEU A 274 17.03 -2.66 -8.73
CA LEU A 274 17.13 -2.50 -7.29
C LEU A 274 17.99 -1.28 -6.99
N TRP A 275 17.39 -0.28 -6.33
CA TRP A 275 18.03 0.99 -6.03
C TRP A 275 17.85 1.31 -4.56
N SER A 276 18.94 1.25 -3.80
CA SER A 276 19.00 1.77 -2.44
C SER A 276 18.66 3.26 -2.43
N LEU A 277 18.33 3.81 -1.26
CA LEU A 277 17.91 5.21 -1.14
C LEU A 277 18.86 6.19 -1.84
N ARG A 278 20.17 5.99 -1.71
CA ARG A 278 21.19 6.90 -2.27
C ARG A 278 21.44 6.72 -3.77
N GLU A 279 20.98 5.60 -4.34
CA GLU A 279 21.05 5.33 -5.77
C GLU A 279 19.83 5.88 -6.52
N GLN A 280 18.81 6.34 -5.78
CA GLN A 280 17.62 6.94 -6.37
C GLN A 280 17.89 8.38 -6.80
N PRO A 281 17.26 8.83 -7.89
CA PRO A 281 17.46 10.18 -8.41
C PRO A 281 16.95 11.19 -7.39
N ASN A 282 17.72 12.27 -7.22
CA ASN A 282 17.32 13.45 -6.47
C ASN A 282 16.84 13.15 -5.02
N PHE A 283 17.33 12.06 -4.42
CA PHE A 283 16.77 11.55 -3.18
C PHE A 283 16.91 12.52 -2.00
N ASP A 284 17.95 13.36 -2.01
CA ASP A 284 18.30 14.31 -0.94
C ASP A 284 17.92 15.77 -1.25
N ILE A 285 17.19 16.01 -2.34
CA ILE A 285 16.68 17.36 -2.65
C ILE A 285 15.60 17.74 -1.64
N GLN A 286 15.70 18.95 -1.11
CA GLN A 286 14.79 19.55 -0.14
C GLN A 286 14.07 20.74 -0.79
N PRO A 287 12.85 21.08 -0.34
CA PRO A 287 12.21 22.32 -0.76
C PRO A 287 12.95 23.52 -0.14
N ASP A 288 13.01 24.64 -0.87
CA ASP A 288 13.79 25.83 -0.49
C ASP A 288 13.42 26.42 0.90
N ASN A 289 12.24 26.11 1.43
CA ASN A 289 11.65 26.71 2.62
C ASN A 289 11.84 25.89 3.93
N MET A 290 12.64 24.81 3.94
CA MET A 290 12.79 23.94 5.13
C MET A 290 13.95 24.34 6.06
N LYS A 291 13.65 24.48 7.37
CA LYS A 291 14.66 24.73 8.42
C LYS A 291 15.56 23.49 8.61
N LYS A 292 16.88 23.70 8.74
CA LYS A 292 17.88 22.63 8.89
C LYS A 292 17.67 21.84 10.19
N LYS A 293 17.30 20.55 10.09
CA LYS A 293 17.25 19.57 11.21
C LYS A 293 18.60 18.83 11.38
N THR A 294 18.72 17.96 12.39
CA THR A 294 19.90 17.11 12.64
C THR A 294 20.05 15.98 11.60
N ARG A 295 21.29 15.52 11.35
CA ARG A 295 21.66 14.63 10.23
C ARG A 295 20.98 13.25 10.21
N ALA A 296 20.62 12.69 11.37
CA ALA A 296 19.98 11.39 11.45
C ALA A 296 18.47 11.45 11.16
N SER A 297 17.76 12.47 11.66
CA SER A 297 16.36 12.71 11.30
C SER A 297 16.19 13.10 9.83
N GLN A 298 17.23 13.71 9.23
CA GLN A 298 17.21 14.06 7.80
C GLN A 298 17.07 12.85 6.88
N LEU A 299 17.66 11.69 7.19
CA LEU A 299 17.66 10.58 6.22
C LEU A 299 16.29 9.94 6.07
N GLU A 300 15.55 9.78 7.17
CA GLU A 300 14.19 9.23 7.15
C GLU A 300 13.19 10.14 6.42
N ASP A 301 13.42 11.47 6.42
CA ASP A 301 12.61 12.43 5.66
C ASP A 301 12.67 12.15 4.14
N PHE A 302 13.74 11.49 3.66
CA PHE A 302 13.91 11.15 2.24
C PHE A 302 13.37 9.76 1.87
N TYR A 303 12.88 8.98 2.83
CA TYR A 303 12.39 7.65 2.57
C TYR A 303 11.14 7.71 1.67
N PRO A 304 11.07 6.89 0.61
CA PRO A 304 9.83 6.69 -0.12
C PRO A 304 8.73 6.21 0.82
N VAL A 305 7.58 6.87 0.76
CA VAL A 305 6.37 6.53 1.52
C VAL A 305 5.28 5.95 0.63
N ASP A 306 5.29 6.28 -0.67
CA ASP A 306 4.36 5.73 -1.63
C ASP A 306 4.99 5.55 -3.03
N ILE A 307 4.43 4.62 -3.79
CA ILE A 307 4.88 4.26 -5.14
C ILE A 307 3.70 3.97 -6.04
N SER A 308 3.77 4.44 -7.28
CA SER A 308 2.75 4.19 -8.32
C SER A 308 3.37 4.23 -9.71
N TRP A 309 2.56 4.21 -10.76
CA TRP A 309 2.99 4.22 -12.14
C TRP A 309 2.40 5.39 -12.91
N TRP A 310 3.26 6.11 -13.62
CA TRP A 310 2.88 7.13 -14.59
C TRP A 310 2.55 6.52 -15.95
N ALA A 311 3.35 5.53 -16.34
CA ALA A 311 3.19 4.76 -17.57
C ALA A 311 3.85 3.38 -17.39
N GLU A 312 3.77 2.51 -18.38
CA GLU A 312 4.27 1.13 -18.37
C GLU A 312 5.75 1.02 -17.96
N GLN A 313 6.55 2.03 -18.29
CA GLN A 313 7.99 2.09 -18.03
C GLN A 313 8.40 3.28 -17.15
N LYS A 314 7.44 3.92 -16.47
CA LYS A 314 7.68 5.13 -15.66
C LYS A 314 7.04 4.98 -14.30
N VAL A 315 7.86 4.89 -13.27
CA VAL A 315 7.46 4.74 -11.87
C VAL A 315 7.40 6.10 -11.19
N ILE A 316 6.43 6.29 -10.31
CA ILE A 316 6.30 7.50 -9.49
C ILE A 316 6.77 7.16 -8.09
N ILE A 317 7.70 7.95 -7.55
CA ILE A 317 8.23 7.78 -6.20
C ILE A 317 7.84 9.02 -5.40
N ALA A 318 7.09 8.82 -4.32
CA ALA A 318 6.71 9.88 -3.39
C ALA A 318 7.40 9.69 -2.05
N ARG A 319 8.00 10.75 -1.51
CA ARG A 319 8.86 10.73 -0.32
C ARG A 319 8.20 11.45 0.85
N ARG A 320 8.63 11.11 2.06
CA ARG A 320 8.13 11.70 3.32
C ARG A 320 8.25 13.23 3.37
N ASN A 321 9.29 13.80 2.75
CA ASN A 321 9.48 15.26 2.68
C ASN A 321 8.61 15.97 1.64
N GLY A 322 7.65 15.28 1.00
CA GLY A 322 6.80 15.85 -0.03
C GLY A 322 7.38 15.80 -1.44
N ALA A 323 8.60 15.29 -1.64
CA ALA A 323 9.14 15.15 -2.99
C ALA A 323 8.40 14.06 -3.78
N VAL A 324 7.99 14.38 -5.01
CA VAL A 324 7.37 13.48 -5.99
C VAL A 324 8.21 13.50 -7.26
N SER A 325 8.64 12.33 -7.71
CA SER A 325 9.41 12.16 -8.95
C SER A 325 8.76 11.15 -9.88
N VAL A 326 8.84 11.39 -11.19
CA VAL A 326 8.48 10.41 -12.23
C VAL A 326 9.77 9.86 -12.81
N CYS A 327 10.09 8.60 -12.56
CA CYS A 327 11.35 7.98 -12.93
C CYS A 327 11.19 6.94 -14.06
N GLU A 328 12.02 7.03 -15.10
CA GLU A 328 12.08 6.01 -16.16
C GLU A 328 12.85 4.76 -15.70
N LEU A 329 12.32 3.56 -15.95
CA LEU A 329 12.86 2.31 -15.40
C LEU A 329 14.28 1.95 -15.84
N SER A 330 14.70 2.32 -17.05
CA SER A 330 16.00 1.93 -17.64
C SER A 330 17.19 2.35 -16.78
N GLU A 331 17.14 3.57 -16.24
CA GLU A 331 18.22 4.17 -15.44
C GLU A 331 17.73 4.67 -14.07
N LEU A 332 16.43 4.57 -13.78
CA LEU A 332 15.75 5.25 -12.68
C LEU A 332 16.06 6.76 -12.66
N ARG A 333 15.90 7.41 -13.82
CA ARG A 333 16.15 8.86 -13.97
C ARG A 333 14.87 9.65 -13.83
N ASN A 334 14.89 10.74 -13.05
CA ASN A 334 13.76 11.67 -12.94
C ASN A 334 13.48 12.37 -14.28
N MET A 335 12.22 12.30 -14.70
CA MET A 335 11.71 12.83 -15.97
C MET A 335 11.07 14.21 -15.82
N LEU A 336 10.85 14.67 -14.58
CA LEU A 336 10.31 16.01 -14.30
C LEU A 336 11.39 17.11 -14.41
N GLY A 337 12.67 16.73 -14.43
CA GLY A 337 13.80 17.65 -14.54
C GLY A 337 14.89 17.34 -13.52
N GLU A 338 15.68 18.35 -13.17
CA GLU A 338 16.76 18.24 -12.19
C GLU A 338 16.25 18.16 -10.74
N THR A 339 15.01 18.58 -10.51
CA THR A 339 14.35 18.60 -9.20
C THR A 339 13.06 17.78 -9.22
N PRO A 340 12.65 17.18 -8.09
CA PRO A 340 11.30 16.64 -7.93
C PRO A 340 10.28 17.78 -7.84
N GLU A 341 9.02 17.46 -8.06
CA GLU A 341 7.90 18.32 -7.66
C GLU A 341 7.66 18.17 -6.16
N PHE A 342 7.29 19.26 -5.49
CA PHE A 342 7.06 19.25 -4.04
C PHE A 342 5.60 19.49 -3.71
N VAL A 343 5.07 18.61 -2.87
CA VAL A 343 3.71 18.68 -2.30
C VAL A 343 3.81 18.82 -0.77
N HIS A 344 2.72 19.21 -0.12
CA HIS A 344 2.71 19.39 1.34
C HIS A 344 2.59 18.05 2.09
N GLY A 345 3.44 17.88 3.10
CA GLY A 345 3.38 16.73 4.01
C GLY A 345 3.83 15.41 3.36
N GLU A 346 3.28 14.29 3.86
CA GLU A 346 3.54 12.95 3.34
C GLU A 346 2.50 12.59 2.23
N PRO A 347 2.88 12.67 0.95
CA PRO A 347 1.97 12.40 -0.17
C PRO A 347 1.47 10.96 -0.21
N ARG A 348 0.20 10.80 -0.61
CA ARG A 348 -0.35 9.52 -1.06
C ARG A 348 -0.66 9.59 -2.55
N LEU A 349 -0.31 8.54 -3.27
CA LEU A 349 -0.45 8.43 -4.71
C LEU A 349 -1.68 7.60 -5.10
N SER A 350 -2.30 7.95 -6.22
CA SER A 350 -3.29 7.09 -6.87
C SER A 350 -2.60 5.95 -7.64
N PRO A 351 -3.15 4.72 -7.62
CA PRO A 351 -2.69 3.63 -8.49
C PRO A 351 -3.05 3.86 -9.97
N VAL A 352 -4.00 4.75 -10.25
CA VAL A 352 -4.46 5.06 -11.61
C VAL A 352 -3.89 6.42 -12.01
N SER A 353 -3.05 6.43 -13.04
CA SER A 353 -2.79 7.61 -13.87
C SER A 353 -4.00 7.81 -14.78
N THR A 354 -4.64 8.96 -14.70
CA THR A 354 -5.57 9.37 -15.75
C THR A 354 -4.77 9.71 -17.00
N GLN A 355 -5.39 9.77 -18.19
CA GLN A 355 -4.72 10.32 -19.38
C GLN A 355 -4.18 11.74 -19.18
N LYS A 356 -4.64 12.42 -18.12
CA LYS A 356 -4.28 13.79 -17.80
C LYS A 356 -3.19 13.87 -16.71
N GLY A 357 -2.71 12.76 -16.15
CA GLY A 357 -1.70 12.75 -15.08
C GLY A 357 -2.12 11.98 -13.83
N ILE A 358 -1.40 12.21 -12.72
CA ILE A 358 -1.63 11.54 -11.43
C ILE A 358 -2.38 12.43 -10.44
N LEU A 359 -3.27 11.82 -9.66
CA LEU A 359 -3.84 12.43 -8.45
C LEU A 359 -2.95 12.15 -7.24
N VAL A 360 -2.58 13.21 -6.53
CA VAL A 360 -1.85 13.16 -5.26
C VAL A 360 -2.73 13.72 -4.16
N LEU A 361 -2.84 12.99 -3.04
CA LEU A 361 -3.42 13.51 -1.80
C LEU A 361 -2.31 14.07 -0.93
N GLU A 362 -2.34 15.37 -0.72
CA GLU A 362 -1.52 16.08 0.26
C GLU A 362 -2.39 16.63 1.40
N CYS A 363 -1.78 16.84 2.55
CA CYS A 363 -2.44 17.48 3.69
C CYS A 363 -1.48 18.47 4.34
N GLU A 364 -1.99 19.69 4.53
CA GLU A 364 -1.29 20.72 5.28
C GLU A 364 -1.69 20.64 6.76
N ILE A 365 -0.68 20.64 7.63
CA ILE A 365 -0.86 20.77 9.07
C ILE A 365 -0.90 22.27 9.38
N ASP A 366 -2.05 22.76 9.83
CA ASP A 366 -2.15 24.14 10.30
C ASP A 366 -1.56 24.24 11.72
N ASN A 367 -0.39 24.89 11.82
CA ASN A 367 0.29 25.15 13.09
C ASN A 367 -0.17 26.46 13.76
N SER A 368 -1.25 27.09 13.29
CA SER A 368 -1.72 28.40 13.77
C SER A 368 -2.13 28.44 15.26
N GLN A 369 -2.13 27.31 15.97
CA GLN A 369 -2.40 27.24 17.42
C GLN A 369 -1.16 27.11 18.32
N ASP A 370 0.03 26.82 17.78
CA ASP A 370 1.24 26.55 18.59
C ASP A 370 2.06 27.82 18.95
N ASP A 371 1.74 28.99 18.40
CA ASP A 371 2.50 30.23 18.65
C ASP A 371 2.20 30.92 20.01
N ASN A 372 1.30 30.36 20.84
CA ASN A 372 0.89 30.98 22.12
C ASN A 372 1.19 30.16 23.38
N SER A 373 1.88 29.02 23.30
CA SER A 373 2.29 28.27 24.51
C SER A 373 3.80 28.03 24.54
N SER A 374 4.56 29.05 24.93
CA SER A 374 5.92 28.87 25.42
C SER A 374 5.89 28.28 26.83
N SER A 375 5.98 26.96 26.94
CA SER A 375 6.50 26.33 28.16
C SER A 375 7.11 24.98 27.81
N GLU A 376 8.39 24.86 28.12
CA GLU A 376 9.25 23.70 27.96
C GLU A 376 8.74 22.52 28.81
N GLU A 377 8.04 21.55 28.22
CA GLU A 377 7.91 20.21 28.80
C GLU A 377 8.00 19.14 27.69
N GLU A 378 8.84 18.12 27.92
CA GLU A 378 9.02 16.95 27.07
C GLU A 378 7.71 16.16 26.96
N GLU A 379 6.88 16.45 25.96
CA GLU A 379 5.64 15.72 25.73
C GLU A 379 5.80 14.56 24.73
N SER A 380 5.39 13.38 25.20
CA SER A 380 5.33 12.11 24.50
C SER A 380 4.51 12.16 23.20
N LEU A 381 5.05 11.55 22.15
CA LEU A 381 4.60 11.52 20.75
C LEU A 381 3.23 10.85 20.44
N VAL A 382 2.28 10.78 21.38
CA VAL A 382 1.04 9.97 21.18
C VAL A 382 -0.24 10.77 20.98
N HIS A 383 -0.27 12.09 21.22
CA HIS A 383 -1.51 12.86 21.00
C HIS A 383 -1.24 14.28 20.48
N LYS A 384 -0.86 14.41 19.20
CA LYS A 384 -1.10 15.66 18.47
C LYS A 384 -2.28 15.47 17.53
N SER A 385 -3.47 15.87 18.00
CA SER A 385 -4.64 16.11 17.14
C SER A 385 -4.45 17.46 16.45
N SER A 386 -3.53 17.53 15.47
CA SER A 386 -3.44 18.69 14.59
C SER A 386 -4.60 18.66 13.60
N ALA A 387 -5.37 19.75 13.51
CA ALA A 387 -6.41 19.87 12.51
C ALA A 387 -5.75 19.92 11.11
N LEU A 388 -6.01 18.92 10.27
CA LEU A 388 -5.66 18.94 8.85
C LEU A 388 -6.72 19.80 8.14
N VAL A 389 -6.31 20.95 7.61
CA VAL A 389 -7.26 21.99 7.15
C VAL A 389 -7.43 22.00 5.64
N GLN A 390 -6.40 21.66 4.86
CA GLN A 390 -6.44 21.81 3.40
C GLN A 390 -6.27 20.48 2.68
N THR A 391 -7.26 20.16 1.84
CA THR A 391 -7.23 19.08 0.86
C THR A 391 -7.03 19.70 -0.51
N THR A 392 -5.99 19.34 -1.24
CA THR A 392 -5.98 19.58 -2.67
C THR A 392 -5.53 18.33 -3.38
N VAL A 393 -6.36 17.85 -4.29
CA VAL A 393 -6.00 16.80 -5.21
C VAL A 393 -5.49 17.51 -6.45
N TYR A 394 -4.18 17.58 -6.60
CA TYR A 394 -3.59 18.10 -7.82
C TYR A 394 -3.49 16.99 -8.85
N LEU A 395 -3.70 17.40 -10.09
CA LEU A 395 -3.30 16.65 -11.26
C LEU A 395 -1.88 17.12 -11.61
N ILE A 396 -0.88 16.29 -11.35
CA ILE A 396 0.47 16.52 -11.90
C ILE A 396 0.40 16.02 -13.36
N THR A 397 0.54 16.93 -14.33
CA THR A 397 0.43 16.69 -15.79
C THR A 397 1.77 16.48 -16.46
#